data_AF-A0A6P3WNT1-F1
#
_entry.id   AF-A0A6P3WNT1-F1
#
_cell.length_a   1.000
_cell.length_b   1.000
_cell.length_c   1.000
_cell.angle_alpha   90.00
_cell.angle_beta   90.00
_cell.angle_gamma   90.00
#
_symmetry.space_group_name_H-M   'P 1'
#
loop_
_entity.id
_entity.type
_entity.pdbx_description
1 polymer ?
#
loop_
_entity_poly.entity_id
_entity_poly.type
_entity_poly.pdbx_seq_one_letter_code
_entity_poly.pdbx_strand_id
1 'polypeptide(L)'
;MSQRKLRVFDRIVVGASDCRDATPGQPGKIEVHDGAGQARSTPTPSRCKTSVSLSRGQSATSRARSTATRVARKLARRAHSLLPNVTERLTFPQTVKMVSIKKLAIGGAAMFLFGILFGFVGFPKLLRSQIKKAIALKPGSEIREMWTAFPLPLDFKVYMFNVTNADEIMQGGKPKLQEVGPFFYDEYKVKLDLIDREDDDSVEYSMKSIWYFNKKKSNGLTGDEDMVFPHLMILGMVMATLRDKPAAVGVVGKAVNSIFHNPDSIFVKAKAKDILFDGLPVDCTVTDFAGAAVCNVLKTEGKELIPDGEGRYKFSLFGGKNGTVVPERMRVMRGIKNFKDVGRVLEFDGKPALDIWPEDHCNQFNGTDSTIFPPLFGPDDDIVSFGFEICRSLSAHFSHHTKVKGVNTLRYTANLGDGSKNEDEKCFCPTPETCLTRNLYDMTKCLGVPIIGSLPHFYDSEEKYLTMVDGLNPKQENHEIDMDFEPMTATPIRAHKRLQFNMFVHPVPKFKLMKTFPEALLPLFWVEEGILLDDQFVNKVKIVFKAIIAVNFIKWLSVLGGIGMGCAAGALYYKNRDTGKLEITKVTPKLDSRADSKMEKNWPPGMNISTIQAASVPPSLDRN
;
A
#
# COMPACT_ATOMS: atom_id res chain seq x y z
N MET A 1 -33.81 43.01 6.09
CA MET A 1 -32.65 43.93 6.02
C MET A 1 -31.50 43.17 5.37
N SER A 2 -31.33 43.23 4.04
CA SER A 2 -30.55 44.25 3.28
C SER A 2 -29.06 44.25 3.68
N GLN A 3 -28.20 43.50 2.98
CA GLN A 3 -27.33 43.94 1.86
C GLN A 3 -26.27 45.01 2.18
N ARG A 4 -24.99 44.65 1.95
CA ARG A 4 -23.89 45.36 1.21
C ARG A 4 -22.54 44.75 1.66
N LYS A 5 -21.84 43.89 0.90
CA LYS A 5 -20.95 44.14 -0.26
C LYS A 5 -20.01 45.34 -0.11
N LEU A 6 -18.69 45.08 -0.08
CA LEU A 6 -17.72 45.63 -1.04
C LEU A 6 -16.36 44.90 -1.03
N ARG A 7 -15.84 44.68 -2.24
CA ARG A 7 -14.55 44.09 -2.67
C ARG A 7 -13.45 45.15 -2.72
N VAL A 8 -12.18 44.75 -2.60
CA VAL A 8 -10.97 45.13 -3.40
C VAL A 8 -9.89 44.03 -3.15
N PHE A 9 -9.51 43.15 -4.11
CA PHE A 9 -8.36 43.16 -5.07
C PHE A 9 -6.97 43.36 -4.41
N ASP A 10 -5.84 42.67 -4.70
CA ASP A 10 -5.40 41.88 -5.86
C ASP A 10 -4.04 41.15 -5.61
N ARG A 11 -3.67 40.23 -6.54
CA ARG A 11 -2.32 39.66 -6.90
C ARG A 11 -1.65 38.54 -6.06
N ILE A 12 -1.49 37.36 -6.68
CA ILE A 12 -0.18 36.76 -7.04
C ILE A 12 -0.29 36.15 -8.46
N VAL A 13 0.75 36.39 -9.25
CA VAL A 13 0.88 36.17 -10.70
C VAL A 13 1.49 34.80 -11.03
N VAL A 14 1.08 34.32 -12.22
CA VAL A 14 1.48 33.15 -13.01
C VAL A 14 2.98 33.07 -13.33
N GLY A 15 3.52 31.84 -13.41
CA GLY A 15 4.78 31.52 -14.08
C GLY A 15 4.62 30.30 -14.99
N ALA A 16 4.15 30.51 -16.21
CA ALA A 16 4.23 29.56 -17.32
C ALA A 16 5.14 30.19 -18.38
N SER A 17 6.21 29.49 -18.75
CA SER A 17 7.17 29.92 -19.77
C SER A 17 6.81 29.33 -21.13
N ASP A 18 6.78 30.23 -22.11
CA ASP A 18 6.50 30.10 -23.54
C ASP A 18 7.30 29.02 -24.30
N CYS A 19 6.66 28.51 -25.36
CA CYS A 19 7.18 28.57 -26.72
C CYS A 19 6.00 28.51 -27.72
N ARG A 20 5.70 29.66 -28.35
CA ARG A 20 4.88 29.77 -29.57
C ARG A 20 5.80 29.92 -30.78
N ASP A 21 5.36 29.33 -31.90
CA ASP A 21 5.31 29.87 -33.28
C ASP A 21 5.03 28.68 -34.22
N ALA A 22 4.13 28.66 -35.20
CA ALA A 22 3.28 29.67 -35.80
C ALA A 22 2.05 28.99 -36.48
N THR A 23 0.95 29.74 -36.60
CA THR A 23 -0.27 29.50 -37.41
C THR A 23 -0.22 30.31 -38.72
N PRO A 24 -1.25 30.35 -39.62
CA PRO A 24 -2.29 29.38 -40.03
C PRO A 24 -2.50 29.33 -41.59
N GLY A 25 -3.40 28.47 -42.08
CA GLY A 25 -3.98 28.61 -43.43
C GLY A 25 -4.96 27.50 -43.85
N GLN A 26 -6.26 27.76 -43.74
CA GLN A 26 -7.36 27.09 -44.46
C GLN A 26 -7.72 27.93 -45.71
N PRO A 27 -8.68 27.55 -46.60
CA PRO A 27 -9.31 26.25 -46.90
C PRO A 27 -9.37 25.95 -48.42
N GLY A 28 -9.74 24.72 -48.81
CA GLY A 28 -10.00 24.37 -50.21
C GLY A 28 -10.86 23.11 -50.34
N LYS A 29 -11.89 23.22 -51.17
CA LYS A 29 -13.08 22.36 -51.28
C LYS A 29 -12.96 21.48 -52.55
N ILE A 30 -13.78 20.42 -52.63
CA ILE A 30 -14.39 19.82 -53.84
C ILE A 30 -13.81 18.49 -54.43
N GLU A 31 -14.74 17.51 -54.46
CA GLU A 31 -15.04 16.40 -55.42
C GLU A 31 -14.21 15.10 -55.56
N VAL A 32 -14.87 14.03 -55.07
CA VAL A 32 -15.24 12.74 -55.71
C VAL A 32 -14.77 12.48 -57.15
N HIS A 33 -14.12 11.32 -57.38
CA HIS A 33 -14.47 10.38 -58.46
C HIS A 33 -13.92 8.96 -58.23
N ASP A 34 -14.78 7.98 -58.54
CA ASP A 34 -14.57 6.53 -58.58
C ASP A 34 -13.50 6.05 -59.59
N GLY A 35 -12.98 4.83 -59.40
CA GLY A 35 -12.41 4.05 -60.51
C GLY A 35 -11.45 2.92 -60.12
N ALA A 36 -11.94 1.68 -60.18
CA ALA A 36 -11.17 0.44 -60.10
C ALA A 36 -10.40 0.14 -61.41
N GLY A 37 -9.33 -0.69 -61.36
CA GLY A 37 -8.88 -1.43 -62.56
C GLY A 37 -7.41 -1.85 -62.64
N GLN A 38 -7.19 -3.15 -62.85
CA GLN A 38 -5.95 -3.93 -62.91
C GLN A 38 -5.00 -3.73 -64.13
N ALA A 39 -3.69 -3.89 -63.86
CA ALA A 39 -2.67 -4.80 -64.46
C ALA A 39 -2.07 -4.68 -65.90
N ARG A 40 -0.72 -4.81 -65.90
CA ARG A 40 0.27 -5.31 -66.93
C ARG A 40 0.51 -4.42 -68.18
N SER A 41 1.71 -4.27 -68.77
CA SER A 41 3.03 -4.93 -68.69
C SER A 41 4.16 -4.06 -69.32
N THR A 42 5.38 -4.23 -68.79
CA THR A 42 6.78 -3.82 -69.17
C THR A 42 7.23 -4.15 -70.63
N PRO A 43 8.36 -3.64 -71.21
CA PRO A 43 9.75 -3.86 -70.71
C PRO A 43 10.98 -2.96 -71.07
N THR A 44 11.98 -3.03 -70.15
CA THR A 44 13.48 -3.11 -70.33
C THR A 44 14.36 -1.88 -70.69
N PRO A 45 15.71 -1.90 -70.47
CA PRO A 45 16.52 -2.44 -69.35
C PRO A 45 17.78 -1.61 -68.93
N SER A 46 18.31 -1.83 -67.72
CA SER A 46 19.68 -2.37 -67.41
C SER A 46 20.43 -1.41 -66.46
N ARG A 47 21.24 -1.80 -65.45
CA ARG A 47 22.04 -3.02 -65.20
C ARG A 47 22.40 -3.09 -63.69
N CYS A 48 22.11 -4.21 -63.02
CA CYS A 48 23.03 -5.22 -62.46
C CYS A 48 23.44 -5.02 -60.98
N LYS A 49 22.92 -5.83 -60.03
CA LYS A 49 23.22 -7.25 -59.66
C LYS A 49 24.40 -7.32 -58.66
N THR A 50 24.43 -8.12 -57.59
CA THR A 50 23.93 -9.50 -57.44
C THR A 50 23.82 -9.91 -55.96
N SER A 51 23.02 -10.96 -55.73
CA SER A 51 22.67 -11.78 -54.57
C SER A 51 23.79 -12.62 -53.94
N VAL A 52 23.53 -13.29 -52.79
CA VAL A 52 23.52 -14.78 -52.63
C VAL A 52 23.10 -15.24 -51.21
N SER A 53 22.56 -16.44 -51.19
CA SER A 53 21.82 -17.28 -50.21
C SER A 53 22.61 -17.99 -49.10
N LEU A 54 21.85 -18.61 -48.18
CA LEU A 54 22.25 -19.54 -47.10
C LEU A 54 23.12 -20.74 -47.52
N SER A 55 24.08 -21.13 -46.66
CA SER A 55 24.37 -22.55 -46.35
C SER A 55 25.17 -22.71 -45.02
N ARG A 56 25.23 -23.96 -44.55
CA ARG A 56 25.63 -24.50 -43.23
C ARG A 56 27.05 -24.18 -42.72
N GLY A 57 27.13 -24.04 -41.38
CA GLY A 57 28.10 -24.58 -40.42
C GLY A 57 29.59 -24.75 -40.76
N GLN A 58 30.45 -24.04 -40.00
CA GLN A 58 31.56 -24.58 -39.17
C GLN A 58 32.48 -23.45 -38.66
N SER A 59 32.91 -23.55 -37.39
CA SER A 59 34.15 -22.98 -36.82
C SER A 59 34.34 -21.45 -36.79
N ALA A 60 33.82 -20.79 -35.74
CA ALA A 60 34.12 -19.39 -35.40
C ALA A 60 34.87 -19.24 -34.05
N THR A 61 35.56 -20.28 -33.58
CA THR A 61 36.31 -20.26 -32.29
C THR A 61 37.83 -20.08 -32.45
N SER A 62 38.39 -20.04 -33.68
CA SER A 62 39.85 -19.91 -33.88
C SER A 62 40.32 -18.49 -34.27
N ARG A 63 39.48 -17.63 -34.86
CA ARG A 63 39.91 -16.27 -35.29
C ARG A 63 39.91 -15.21 -34.19
N ALA A 64 39.13 -15.37 -33.11
CA ALA A 64 39.11 -14.41 -32.00
C ALA A 64 40.35 -14.49 -31.09
N ARG A 65 41.00 -15.67 -30.99
CA ARG A 65 42.24 -15.85 -30.19
C ARG A 65 43.48 -15.20 -30.82
N SER A 66 43.53 -15.06 -32.14
CA SER A 66 44.71 -14.51 -32.85
C SER A 66 44.83 -12.99 -32.70
N THR A 67 43.70 -12.26 -32.72
CA THR A 67 43.69 -10.79 -32.63
C THR A 67 43.94 -10.29 -31.20
N ALA A 68 43.43 -10.99 -30.18
CA ALA A 68 43.67 -10.65 -28.76
C ALA A 68 45.14 -10.81 -28.36
N THR A 69 45.83 -11.83 -28.89
CA THR A 69 47.25 -12.09 -28.59
C THR A 69 48.18 -11.07 -29.25
N ARG A 70 47.79 -10.49 -30.40
CA ARG A 70 48.56 -9.46 -31.10
C ARG A 70 48.44 -8.09 -30.43
N VAL A 71 47.27 -7.74 -29.88
CA VAL A 71 47.05 -6.49 -29.14
C VAL A 71 47.74 -6.54 -27.77
N ALA A 72 47.68 -7.68 -27.06
CA ALA A 72 48.38 -7.87 -25.80
C ALA A 72 49.92 -7.77 -25.93
N ARG A 73 50.52 -8.32 -27.00
CA ARG A 73 51.97 -8.18 -27.26
C ARG A 73 52.38 -6.76 -27.69
N LYS A 74 51.49 -5.99 -28.33
CA LYS A 74 51.78 -4.60 -28.75
C LYS A 74 51.66 -3.62 -27.58
N LEU A 75 50.77 -3.89 -26.62
CA LEU A 75 50.68 -3.15 -25.35
C LEU A 75 51.84 -3.48 -24.40
N ALA A 76 52.25 -4.76 -24.30
CA ALA A 76 53.40 -5.16 -23.48
C ALA A 76 54.73 -4.56 -23.96
N ARG A 77 54.92 -4.36 -25.27
CA ARG A 77 56.14 -3.72 -25.83
C ARG A 77 56.15 -2.19 -25.66
N ARG A 78 55.00 -1.54 -25.56
CA ARG A 78 54.89 -0.09 -25.31
C ARG A 78 54.99 0.27 -23.83
N ALA A 79 54.74 -0.68 -22.93
CA ALA A 79 54.95 -0.52 -21.50
C ALA A 79 56.43 -0.65 -21.08
N HIS A 80 57.29 -1.21 -21.94
CA HIS A 80 58.72 -1.41 -21.63
C HIS A 80 59.64 -0.25 -22.09
N SER A 81 59.11 0.76 -22.78
CA SER A 81 59.88 1.90 -23.32
C SER A 81 59.60 3.24 -22.65
N LEU A 82 58.89 3.25 -21.51
CA LEU A 82 58.56 4.47 -20.74
C LEU A 82 58.90 4.35 -19.25
N LEU A 83 59.87 3.50 -18.91
CA LEU A 83 60.45 3.45 -17.57
C LEU A 83 61.87 4.03 -17.65
N PRO A 84 62.17 5.18 -17.01
CA PRO A 84 63.54 5.64 -16.89
C PRO A 84 64.31 4.67 -15.98
N ASN A 85 65.50 4.25 -16.42
CA ASN A 85 66.51 3.64 -15.58
C ASN A 85 67.01 4.69 -14.59
N VAL A 86 66.45 4.68 -13.38
CA VAL A 86 67.05 5.31 -12.21
C VAL A 86 67.23 4.22 -11.17
N THR A 87 68.41 3.62 -11.17
CA THR A 87 68.96 2.87 -10.04
C THR A 87 69.33 3.85 -8.93
N GLU A 88 68.33 4.49 -8.34
CA GLU A 88 68.46 5.03 -7.00
C GLU A 88 68.28 3.87 -6.03
N ARG A 89 69.29 3.63 -5.18
CA ARG A 89 69.08 2.86 -3.95
C ARG A 89 68.03 3.61 -3.14
N LEU A 90 66.77 3.21 -3.29
CA LEU A 90 65.74 3.49 -2.31
C LEU A 90 66.11 2.71 -1.04
N THR A 91 66.99 3.30 -0.24
CA THR A 91 66.96 3.10 1.19
C THR A 91 65.56 3.49 1.65
N PHE A 92 64.68 2.50 1.81
CA PHE A 92 63.50 2.70 2.63
C PHE A 92 64.01 3.25 3.97
N PRO A 93 63.60 4.45 4.41
CA PRO A 93 63.81 4.80 5.80
C PRO A 93 63.01 3.75 6.59
N GLN A 94 63.73 2.80 7.18
CA GLN A 94 63.23 1.95 8.25
C GLN A 94 62.97 2.83 9.47
N THR A 95 61.95 3.68 9.37
CA THR A 95 61.29 4.29 10.51
C THR A 95 59.80 4.34 10.19
N VAL A 96 59.20 3.16 9.94
CA VAL A 96 57.83 2.98 10.40
C VAL A 96 57.91 3.23 11.90
N LYS A 97 57.53 4.43 12.35
CA LYS A 97 57.33 4.70 13.78
C LYS A 97 56.45 3.56 14.26
N MET A 98 57.02 2.63 15.04
CA MET A 98 56.24 1.54 15.61
C MET A 98 55.07 2.21 16.30
N VAL A 99 53.86 2.03 15.75
CA VAL A 99 52.66 2.57 16.39
C VAL A 99 52.67 1.93 17.76
N SER A 100 52.74 2.76 18.80
CA SER A 100 52.83 2.27 20.17
C SER A 100 51.75 1.21 20.38
N ILE A 101 52.12 0.01 20.83
CA ILE A 101 51.19 -1.11 21.07
C ILE A 101 50.00 -0.63 21.92
N LYS A 102 50.26 0.29 22.87
CA LYS A 102 49.24 0.96 23.69
C LYS A 102 48.24 1.75 22.85
N LYS A 103 48.68 2.50 21.84
CA LYS A 103 47.80 3.27 20.93
C LYS A 103 46.95 2.36 20.05
N LEU A 104 47.50 1.23 19.57
CA LEU A 104 46.73 0.23 18.81
C LEU A 104 45.69 -0.46 19.68
N ALA A 105 46.05 -0.84 20.90
CA ALA A 105 45.11 -1.44 21.85
C ALA A 105 43.98 -0.47 22.24
N ILE A 106 44.31 0.79 22.55
CA ILE A 106 43.31 1.83 22.87
C ILE A 106 42.41 2.11 21.66
N GLY A 107 42.98 2.26 20.46
CA GLY A 107 42.21 2.48 19.24
C GLY A 107 41.28 1.31 18.90
N GLY A 108 41.77 0.07 19.03
CA GLY A 108 40.98 -1.13 18.83
C GLY A 108 39.82 -1.26 19.83
N ALA A 109 40.10 -1.02 21.12
CA ALA A 109 39.08 -1.02 22.16
C ALA A 109 38.03 0.08 21.94
N ALA A 110 38.45 1.30 21.60
CA ALA A 110 37.54 2.41 21.31
C ALA A 110 36.65 2.13 20.10
N MET A 111 37.21 1.57 19.02
CA MET A 111 36.44 1.26 17.81
C MET A 111 35.48 0.09 18.01
N PHE A 112 35.88 -0.91 18.79
CA PHE A 112 35.01 -2.01 19.20
C PHE A 112 33.86 -1.51 20.08
N LEU A 113 34.16 -0.72 21.11
CA LEU A 113 33.17 -0.11 22.00
C LEU A 113 32.21 0.80 21.23
N PHE A 114 32.71 1.62 20.30
CA PHE A 114 31.87 2.43 19.43
C PHE A 114 30.96 1.56 18.56
N GLY A 115 31.50 0.53 17.89
CA GLY A 115 30.72 -0.38 17.07
C GLY A 115 29.60 -1.08 17.85
N ILE A 116 29.85 -1.48 19.10
CA ILE A 116 28.84 -2.05 19.98
C ILE A 116 27.80 -1.00 20.41
N LEU A 117 28.25 0.10 21.02
CA LEU A 117 27.36 1.11 21.60
C LEU A 117 26.51 1.80 20.52
N PHE A 118 27.14 2.28 19.45
CA PHE A 118 26.42 2.92 18.36
C PHE A 118 25.59 1.90 17.56
N GLY A 119 26.15 0.74 17.22
CA GLY A 119 25.50 -0.20 16.30
C GLY A 119 24.34 -0.98 16.90
N PHE A 120 24.45 -1.43 18.16
CA PHE A 120 23.42 -2.26 18.80
C PHE A 120 22.46 -1.47 19.69
N VAL A 121 22.89 -0.33 20.24
CA VAL A 121 22.07 0.47 21.17
C VAL A 121 21.65 1.81 20.55
N GLY A 122 22.61 2.60 20.06
CA GLY A 122 22.38 3.96 19.59
C GLY A 122 21.52 4.04 18.32
N PHE A 123 21.94 3.36 17.26
CA PHE A 123 21.31 3.43 15.95
C PHE A 123 19.88 2.86 15.93
N PRO A 124 19.58 1.69 16.52
CA PRO A 124 18.20 1.19 16.56
C PRO A 124 17.25 2.13 17.32
N LYS A 125 17.71 2.74 18.43
CA LYS A 125 16.93 3.74 19.17
C LYS A 125 16.72 5.01 18.36
N LEU A 126 17.76 5.50 17.70
CA LEU A 126 17.69 6.68 16.82
C LEU A 126 16.72 6.42 15.66
N LEU A 127 16.88 5.31 14.94
CA LEU A 127 16.01 4.94 13.82
C LEU A 127 14.54 4.88 14.25
N ARG A 128 14.24 4.14 15.33
CA ARG A 128 12.88 4.08 15.88
C ARG A 128 12.38 5.46 16.28
N SER A 129 13.21 6.32 16.88
CA SER A 129 12.82 7.69 17.22
C SER A 129 12.51 8.54 15.98
N GLN A 130 13.29 8.41 14.90
CA GLN A 130 13.04 9.13 13.66
C GLN A 130 11.74 8.67 12.99
N ILE A 131 11.48 7.36 12.93
CA ILE A 131 10.22 6.81 12.40
C ILE A 131 9.03 7.36 13.17
N LYS A 132 9.08 7.32 14.51
CA LYS A 132 8.01 7.85 15.38
C LYS A 132 7.74 9.34 15.17
N LYS A 133 8.78 10.14 14.92
CA LYS A 133 8.63 11.58 14.64
C LYS A 133 8.12 11.83 13.23
N ALA A 134 8.54 11.02 12.27
CA ALA A 134 8.21 11.18 10.86
C ALA A 134 6.74 10.85 10.53
N ILE A 135 6.09 9.98 11.31
CA ILE A 135 4.68 9.61 11.09
C ILE A 135 3.70 10.62 11.71
N ALA A 136 4.14 11.43 12.68
CA ALA A 136 3.25 12.36 13.38
C ALA A 136 2.67 13.40 12.42
N LEU A 137 1.35 13.59 12.47
CA LEU A 137 0.58 14.54 11.65
C LEU A 137 0.75 15.99 12.15
N LYS A 138 2.01 16.44 12.21
CA LYS A 138 2.36 17.82 12.57
C LYS A 138 2.12 18.76 11.38
N PRO A 139 1.49 19.95 11.58
CA PRO A 139 1.40 20.96 10.54
C PRO A 139 2.75 21.26 9.87
N GLY A 140 2.77 21.23 8.54
CA GLY A 140 3.97 21.45 7.71
C GLY A 140 4.94 20.26 7.59
N SER A 141 4.60 19.07 8.12
CA SER A 141 5.38 17.85 7.84
C SER A 141 5.00 17.23 6.49
N GLU A 142 5.96 16.55 5.84
CA GLU A 142 5.72 15.88 4.55
C GLU A 142 4.58 14.84 4.65
N ILE A 143 4.52 14.07 5.75
CA ILE A 143 3.44 13.08 5.96
C ILE A 143 2.08 13.77 6.12
N ARG A 144 2.03 14.94 6.76
CA ARG A 144 0.80 15.71 6.95
C ARG A 144 0.25 16.20 5.62
N GLU A 145 1.12 16.64 4.72
CA GLU A 145 0.74 17.05 3.36
C GLU A 145 0.20 15.86 2.56
N MET A 146 0.93 14.74 2.52
CA MET A 146 0.49 13.52 1.82
C MET A 146 -0.82 12.96 2.37
N TRP A 147 -1.03 12.99 3.69
CA TRP A 147 -2.26 12.53 4.33
C TRP A 147 -3.46 13.45 4.06
N THR A 148 -3.21 14.75 3.87
CA THR A 148 -4.25 15.74 3.53
C THR A 148 -4.72 15.57 2.10
N ALA A 149 -3.78 15.46 1.17
CA ALA A 149 -4.04 15.27 -0.25
C ALA A 149 -2.94 14.38 -0.82
N PHE A 150 -3.29 13.12 -1.07
CA PHE A 150 -2.32 12.17 -1.61
C PHE A 150 -1.95 12.61 -3.04
N PRO A 151 -0.65 12.72 -3.37
CA PRO A 151 -0.20 13.34 -4.64
C PRO A 151 -0.46 12.49 -5.89
N LEU A 152 -0.97 11.27 -5.73
CA LEU A 152 -1.31 10.36 -6.82
C LEU A 152 -2.78 9.96 -6.69
N PRO A 153 -3.47 9.64 -7.80
CA PRO A 153 -4.79 9.05 -7.72
C PRO A 153 -4.72 7.62 -7.18
N LEU A 154 -5.77 7.20 -6.49
CA LEU A 154 -6.08 5.81 -6.22
C LEU A 154 -6.70 5.18 -7.47
N ASP A 155 -6.50 3.88 -7.62
CA ASP A 155 -7.12 3.09 -8.67
C ASP A 155 -8.55 2.75 -8.24
N PHE A 156 -9.58 3.42 -8.80
CA PHE A 156 -10.98 3.10 -8.51
C PHE A 156 -11.61 2.36 -9.68
N LYS A 157 -11.93 1.08 -9.50
CA LYS A 157 -12.48 0.22 -10.55
C LYS A 157 -13.90 -0.16 -10.19
N VAL A 158 -14.80 -0.04 -11.16
CA VAL A 158 -16.18 -0.51 -11.01
C VAL A 158 -16.44 -1.66 -11.99
N TYR A 159 -17.06 -2.72 -11.48
CA TYR A 159 -17.47 -3.89 -12.24
C TYR A 159 -18.97 -4.05 -12.08
N MET A 160 -19.69 -4.05 -13.19
CA MET A 160 -21.16 -4.09 -13.20
C MET A 160 -21.65 -5.47 -13.65
N PHE A 161 -22.71 -5.97 -13.03
CA PHE A 161 -23.36 -7.20 -13.48
C PHE A 161 -24.47 -6.89 -14.49
N ASN A 162 -24.17 -7.04 -15.78
CA ASN A 162 -25.14 -6.95 -16.86
C ASN A 162 -26.11 -8.13 -16.80
N VAL A 163 -27.42 -7.85 -16.88
CA VAL A 163 -28.48 -8.86 -16.82
C VAL A 163 -28.78 -9.37 -18.23
N THR A 164 -28.61 -10.67 -18.46
CA THR A 164 -28.75 -11.26 -19.80
C THR A 164 -30.15 -11.84 -20.08
N ASN A 165 -30.98 -12.01 -19.06
CA ASN A 165 -32.30 -12.63 -19.15
C ASN A 165 -33.38 -11.87 -18.34
N ALA A 166 -33.42 -10.54 -18.49
CA ALA A 166 -34.35 -9.67 -17.76
C ALA A 166 -35.82 -10.14 -17.81
N ASP A 167 -36.32 -10.52 -19.01
CA ASP A 167 -37.70 -10.98 -19.19
C ASP A 167 -37.99 -12.30 -18.48
N GLU A 168 -37.02 -13.22 -18.45
CA GLU A 168 -37.12 -14.48 -17.70
C GLU A 168 -37.22 -14.19 -16.20
N ILE A 169 -36.37 -13.29 -15.67
CA ILE A 169 -36.38 -12.91 -14.25
C ILE A 169 -37.74 -12.31 -13.87
N MET A 170 -38.31 -11.45 -14.71
CA MET A 170 -39.64 -10.89 -14.45
C MET A 170 -40.73 -11.96 -14.34
N GLN A 171 -40.53 -13.13 -14.95
CA GLN A 171 -41.44 -14.26 -14.94
C GLN A 171 -41.08 -15.34 -13.90
N GLY A 172 -40.08 -15.09 -13.04
CA GLY A 172 -39.65 -16.01 -11.98
C GLY A 172 -38.46 -16.90 -12.36
N GLY A 173 -37.85 -16.67 -13.51
CA GLY A 173 -36.63 -17.31 -13.95
C GLY A 173 -35.43 -16.89 -13.11
N LYS A 174 -34.43 -17.78 -13.01
CA LYS A 174 -33.18 -17.54 -12.28
C LYS A 174 -32.35 -16.42 -12.95
N PRO A 175 -31.80 -15.44 -12.22
CA PRO A 175 -30.97 -14.39 -12.81
C PRO A 175 -29.68 -14.92 -13.43
N LYS A 176 -29.38 -14.50 -14.68
CA LYS A 176 -28.14 -14.78 -15.40
C LYS A 176 -27.37 -13.49 -15.64
N LEU A 177 -26.18 -13.40 -15.05
CA LEU A 177 -25.38 -12.19 -15.00
C LEU A 177 -24.12 -12.33 -15.83
N GLN A 178 -23.68 -11.22 -16.40
CA GLN A 178 -22.41 -11.09 -17.09
C GLN A 178 -21.67 -9.91 -16.49
N GLU A 179 -20.49 -10.15 -15.92
CA GLU A 179 -19.63 -9.06 -15.47
C GLU A 179 -19.13 -8.22 -16.66
N VAL A 180 -19.23 -6.90 -16.51
CA VAL A 180 -18.65 -5.91 -17.43
C VAL A 180 -17.81 -4.94 -16.61
N GLY A 181 -16.52 -4.90 -16.90
CA GLY A 181 -15.55 -4.04 -16.21
C GLY A 181 -14.10 -4.45 -16.48
N PRO A 182 -13.14 -3.76 -15.86
CA PRO A 182 -13.33 -2.60 -15.00
C PRO A 182 -13.65 -1.32 -15.79
N PHE A 183 -14.66 -0.58 -15.36
CA PHE A 183 -14.73 0.86 -15.62
C PHE A 183 -13.77 1.55 -14.67
N PHE A 184 -12.65 2.02 -15.21
CA PHE A 184 -11.55 2.55 -14.40
C PHE A 184 -11.69 4.07 -14.22
N TYR A 185 -11.52 4.52 -12.99
CA TYR A 185 -11.44 5.92 -12.61
C TYR A 185 -10.17 6.19 -11.79
N ASP A 186 -9.51 7.30 -12.09
CA ASP A 186 -8.49 7.85 -11.21
C ASP A 186 -9.21 8.62 -10.09
N GLU A 187 -9.12 8.13 -8.85
CA GLU A 187 -9.79 8.73 -7.68
C GLU A 187 -8.83 9.60 -6.88
N TYR A 188 -9.22 10.85 -6.63
CA TYR A 188 -8.51 11.76 -5.75
C TYR A 188 -9.31 11.98 -4.47
N LYS A 189 -8.71 11.66 -3.33
CA LYS A 189 -9.26 11.93 -2.00
C LYS A 189 -8.51 13.10 -1.36
N VAL A 190 -9.26 14.10 -0.91
CA VAL A 190 -8.72 15.28 -0.22
C VAL A 190 -9.45 15.53 1.10
N LYS A 191 -8.67 15.89 2.11
CA LYS A 191 -9.14 16.37 3.40
C LYS A 191 -9.13 17.90 3.39
N LEU A 192 -10.25 18.51 3.77
CA LEU A 192 -10.49 19.95 3.72
C LEU A 192 -10.75 20.50 5.13
N ASP A 193 -10.60 21.82 5.27
CA ASP A 193 -11.00 22.58 6.47
C ASP A 193 -10.44 21.99 7.77
N LEU A 194 -9.13 21.79 7.81
CA LEU A 194 -8.48 21.05 8.89
C LEU A 194 -8.37 21.90 10.16
N ILE A 195 -8.79 21.32 11.29
CA ILE A 195 -8.82 21.98 12.60
C ILE A 195 -7.97 21.15 13.56
N ASP A 196 -6.80 21.68 13.92
CA ASP A 196 -5.86 21.07 14.86
C ASP A 196 -6.24 21.40 16.32
N ARG A 197 -6.28 20.39 17.19
CA ARG A 197 -6.54 20.49 18.63
C ARG A 197 -5.33 20.00 19.43
N GLU A 198 -4.67 20.90 20.16
CA GLU A 198 -3.43 20.58 20.88
C GLU A 198 -3.66 19.88 22.23
N ASP A 199 -4.78 20.19 22.88
CA ASP A 199 -5.19 19.69 24.18
C ASP A 199 -5.34 18.16 24.18
N ASP A 200 -5.99 17.61 23.16
CA ASP A 200 -6.21 16.16 23.02
C ASP A 200 -5.38 15.49 21.91
N ASP A 201 -4.54 16.26 21.21
CA ASP A 201 -3.71 15.79 20.10
C ASP A 201 -4.50 15.25 18.90
N SER A 202 -5.61 15.89 18.56
CA SER A 202 -6.46 15.51 17.44
C SER A 202 -6.48 16.53 16.30
N VAL A 203 -6.93 16.08 15.13
CA VAL A 203 -7.22 16.91 13.96
C VAL A 203 -8.57 16.51 13.39
N GLU A 204 -9.38 17.50 13.03
CA GLU A 204 -10.69 17.32 12.43
C GLU A 204 -10.74 17.87 11.01
N TYR A 205 -11.43 17.20 10.10
CA TYR A 205 -11.50 17.56 8.69
C TYR A 205 -12.80 17.12 8.03
N SER A 206 -13.11 17.76 6.91
CA SER A 206 -14.12 17.28 5.94
C SER A 206 -13.43 16.49 4.82
N MET A 207 -14.17 15.60 4.17
CA MET A 207 -13.64 14.74 3.10
C MET A 207 -14.28 15.09 1.76
N LYS A 208 -13.51 14.94 0.68
CA LYS A 208 -14.00 15.06 -0.70
C LYS A 208 -13.28 14.07 -1.60
N SER A 209 -14.06 13.35 -2.39
CA SER A 209 -13.57 12.44 -3.42
C SER A 209 -13.91 12.98 -4.81
N ILE A 210 -13.01 12.79 -5.76
CA ILE A 210 -13.18 13.18 -7.16
C ILE A 210 -12.78 12.00 -8.04
N TRP A 211 -13.64 11.60 -8.96
CA TRP A 211 -13.38 10.51 -9.89
C TRP A 211 -13.25 11.03 -11.32
N TYR A 212 -12.16 10.65 -11.98
CA TYR A 212 -11.92 10.94 -13.41
C TYR A 212 -11.85 9.64 -14.20
N PHE A 213 -12.74 9.46 -15.18
CA PHE A 213 -12.73 8.24 -15.99
C PHE A 213 -11.42 8.10 -16.78
N ASN A 214 -10.78 6.93 -16.66
CA ASN A 214 -9.51 6.62 -17.31
C ASN A 214 -9.67 5.57 -18.41
N LYS A 215 -10.06 6.04 -19.60
CA LYS A 215 -10.25 5.18 -20.79
C LYS A 215 -9.04 4.29 -21.12
N LYS A 216 -7.81 4.71 -20.80
CA LYS A 216 -6.60 3.93 -21.08
C LYS A 216 -6.48 2.70 -20.18
N LYS A 217 -6.94 2.79 -18.94
CA LYS A 217 -6.91 1.70 -17.95
C LYS A 217 -8.22 0.87 -17.92
N SER A 218 -9.28 1.32 -18.60
CA SER A 218 -10.58 0.63 -18.68
C SER A 218 -10.65 -0.51 -19.71
N ASN A 219 -9.51 -1.10 -20.13
CA ASN A 219 -9.48 -2.25 -21.06
C ASN A 219 -10.33 -2.11 -22.34
N GLY A 220 -10.39 -0.91 -22.91
CA GLY A 220 -11.15 -0.62 -24.12
C GLY A 220 -12.61 -0.17 -23.89
N LEU A 221 -13.12 -0.28 -22.66
CA LEU A 221 -14.42 0.26 -22.27
C LEU A 221 -14.40 1.79 -22.27
N THR A 222 -15.53 2.38 -22.62
CA THR A 222 -15.70 3.81 -22.83
C THR A 222 -16.70 4.44 -21.85
N GLY A 223 -17.51 3.62 -21.19
CA GLY A 223 -18.68 4.05 -20.43
C GLY A 223 -19.93 4.18 -21.30
N ASP A 224 -19.80 4.13 -22.63
CA ASP A 224 -20.92 4.22 -23.57
C ASP A 224 -21.57 2.86 -23.88
N GLU A 225 -21.06 1.78 -23.29
CA GLU A 225 -21.58 0.44 -23.44
C GLU A 225 -23.03 0.35 -22.93
N ASP A 226 -23.91 -0.19 -23.77
CA ASP A 226 -25.29 -0.49 -23.40
C ASP A 226 -25.33 -1.61 -22.35
N MET A 227 -25.91 -1.32 -21.20
CA MET A 227 -26.09 -2.23 -20.09
C MET A 227 -27.58 -2.47 -19.84
N VAL A 228 -27.97 -3.71 -19.57
CA VAL A 228 -29.26 -4.04 -18.96
C VAL A 228 -29.02 -4.22 -17.47
N PHE A 229 -29.53 -3.29 -16.68
CA PHE A 229 -29.19 -3.16 -15.26
C PHE A 229 -30.43 -2.95 -14.42
N PRO A 230 -30.51 -3.43 -13.16
CA PRO A 230 -31.63 -3.12 -12.29
C PRO A 230 -31.74 -1.60 -12.09
N HIS A 231 -32.93 -1.02 -12.26
CA HIS A 231 -33.15 0.39 -12.01
C HIS A 231 -33.07 0.64 -10.49
N LEU A 232 -31.87 0.96 -10.01
CA LEU A 232 -31.53 0.99 -8.57
C LEU A 232 -32.46 1.88 -7.74
N MET A 233 -32.88 3.03 -8.27
CA MET A 233 -33.83 3.89 -7.56
C MET A 233 -35.21 3.23 -7.39
N ILE A 234 -35.79 2.67 -8.46
CA ILE A 234 -37.08 1.97 -8.38
C ILE A 234 -36.96 0.76 -7.45
N LEU A 235 -35.91 -0.05 -7.64
CA LEU A 235 -35.68 -1.23 -6.83
C LEU A 235 -35.50 -0.88 -5.35
N GLY A 236 -34.66 0.11 -5.04
CA GLY A 236 -34.45 0.60 -3.67
C GLY A 236 -35.72 1.14 -3.03
N MET A 237 -36.51 1.96 -3.73
CA MET A 237 -37.79 2.48 -3.23
C MET A 237 -38.78 1.35 -2.91
N VAL A 238 -38.94 0.39 -3.81
CA VAL A 238 -39.88 -0.72 -3.63
C VAL A 238 -39.46 -1.61 -2.47
N MET A 239 -38.19 -2.00 -2.42
CA MET A 239 -37.69 -2.90 -1.38
C MET A 239 -37.63 -2.23 0.00
N ALA A 240 -37.23 -0.95 0.08
CA ALA A 240 -37.29 -0.19 1.33
C ALA A 240 -38.74 0.01 1.81
N THR A 241 -39.67 0.34 0.91
CA THR A 241 -41.08 0.49 1.27
C THR A 241 -41.70 -0.83 1.72
N LEU A 242 -41.33 -1.94 1.10
CA LEU A 242 -41.81 -3.25 1.48
C LEU A 242 -41.36 -3.63 2.90
N ARG A 243 -40.13 -3.26 3.28
CA ARG A 243 -39.58 -3.41 4.63
C ARG A 243 -40.30 -2.52 5.64
N ASP A 244 -40.36 -1.21 5.38
CA ASP A 244 -40.77 -0.22 6.40
C ASP A 244 -42.29 -0.02 6.46
N LYS A 245 -42.95 -0.04 5.30
CA LYS A 245 -44.37 0.32 5.13
C LYS A 245 -45.04 -0.56 4.06
N PRO A 246 -45.18 -1.88 4.27
CA PRO A 246 -45.68 -2.82 3.25
C PRO A 246 -47.09 -2.48 2.71
N ALA A 247 -47.92 -1.77 3.50
CA ALA A 247 -49.22 -1.29 3.04
C ALA A 247 -49.12 -0.20 1.95
N ALA A 248 -48.00 0.54 1.89
CA ALA A 248 -47.78 1.65 0.96
C ALA A 248 -47.16 1.24 -0.39
N VAL A 249 -46.82 -0.04 -0.59
CA VAL A 249 -46.20 -0.54 -1.85
C VAL A 249 -47.03 -0.20 -3.09
N GLY A 250 -48.37 -0.24 -2.99
CA GLY A 250 -49.24 0.14 -4.10
C GLY A 250 -49.17 1.63 -4.46
N VAL A 251 -48.89 2.51 -3.49
CA VAL A 251 -48.65 3.94 -3.72
C VAL A 251 -47.33 4.12 -4.46
N VAL A 252 -46.27 3.43 -4.02
CA VAL A 252 -44.98 3.43 -4.73
C VAL A 252 -45.13 2.90 -6.15
N GLY A 253 -45.94 1.87 -6.38
CA GLY A 253 -46.28 1.40 -7.72
C GLY A 253 -46.85 2.48 -8.64
N LYS A 254 -47.79 3.28 -8.12
CA LYS A 254 -48.35 4.42 -8.86
C LYS A 254 -47.33 5.55 -9.06
N ALA A 255 -46.53 5.84 -8.05
CA ALA A 255 -45.48 6.85 -8.12
C ALA A 255 -44.42 6.48 -9.17
N VAL A 256 -44.01 5.21 -9.22
CA VAL A 256 -43.07 4.70 -10.22
C VAL A 256 -43.62 4.89 -11.63
N ASN A 257 -44.89 4.54 -11.84
CA ASN A 257 -45.55 4.75 -13.12
C ASN A 257 -45.61 6.23 -13.52
N SER A 258 -45.75 7.13 -12.56
CA SER A 258 -45.80 8.57 -12.83
C SER A 258 -44.41 9.16 -13.11
N ILE A 259 -43.48 8.99 -12.16
CA ILE A 259 -42.12 9.57 -12.16
C ILE A 259 -41.24 9.00 -13.29
N PHE A 260 -41.41 7.72 -13.63
CA PHE A 260 -40.61 7.03 -14.64
C PHE A 260 -41.42 6.68 -15.90
N HIS A 261 -42.56 7.35 -16.11
CA HIS A 261 -43.36 7.27 -17.34
C HIS A 261 -43.80 5.85 -17.75
N ASN A 262 -44.42 5.11 -16.82
CA ASN A 262 -44.91 3.75 -17.01
C ASN A 262 -43.84 2.78 -17.53
N PRO A 263 -42.77 2.51 -16.75
CA PRO A 263 -41.74 1.58 -17.19
C PRO A 263 -42.33 0.16 -17.33
N ASP A 264 -41.95 -0.54 -18.42
CA ASP A 264 -42.40 -1.91 -18.67
C ASP A 264 -41.56 -2.97 -17.93
N SER A 265 -40.38 -2.59 -17.42
CA SER A 265 -39.46 -3.46 -16.70
C SER A 265 -38.84 -2.75 -15.49
N ILE A 266 -38.45 -3.52 -14.47
CA ILE A 266 -37.58 -3.03 -13.39
C ILE A 266 -36.13 -2.87 -13.87
N PHE A 267 -35.77 -3.53 -14.97
CA PHE A 267 -34.46 -3.41 -15.58
C PHE A 267 -34.49 -2.26 -16.58
N VAL A 268 -33.46 -1.42 -16.52
CA VAL A 268 -33.26 -0.31 -17.45
C VAL A 268 -32.16 -0.68 -18.44
N LYS A 269 -32.38 -0.36 -19.71
CA LYS A 269 -31.32 -0.35 -20.71
C LYS A 269 -30.71 1.05 -20.77
N ALA A 270 -29.48 1.22 -20.30
CA ALA A 270 -28.80 2.51 -20.25
C ALA A 270 -27.29 2.35 -20.45
N LYS A 271 -26.59 3.44 -20.72
CA LYS A 271 -25.12 3.42 -20.80
C LYS A 271 -24.53 3.23 -19.41
N ALA A 272 -23.40 2.52 -19.34
CA ALA A 272 -22.69 2.33 -18.07
C ALA A 272 -22.40 3.67 -17.35
N LYS A 273 -21.96 4.71 -18.09
CA LYS A 273 -21.70 6.03 -17.52
C LYS A 273 -22.94 6.73 -16.95
N ASP A 274 -24.12 6.48 -17.52
CA ASP A 274 -25.38 7.07 -17.02
C ASP A 274 -25.78 6.43 -15.70
N ILE A 275 -25.56 5.12 -15.55
CA ILE A 275 -25.80 4.39 -14.30
C ILE A 275 -24.79 4.82 -13.21
N LEU A 276 -23.51 4.96 -13.60
CA LEU A 276 -22.41 5.22 -12.67
C LEU A 276 -22.30 6.69 -12.25
N PHE A 277 -22.38 7.64 -13.20
CA PHE A 277 -22.06 9.06 -12.96
C PHE A 277 -23.09 10.05 -13.56
N ASP A 278 -23.41 9.97 -14.84
CA ASP A 278 -24.18 11.03 -15.54
C ASP A 278 -25.66 11.07 -15.09
N GLY A 279 -26.22 9.93 -14.70
CA GLY A 279 -27.51 9.79 -14.03
C GLY A 279 -28.70 9.51 -14.94
N LEU A 280 -29.59 8.68 -14.43
CA LEU A 280 -30.89 8.34 -15.01
C LEU A 280 -31.95 9.37 -14.59
N PRO A 281 -32.87 9.76 -15.48
CA PRO A 281 -33.84 10.82 -15.21
C PRO A 281 -34.86 10.43 -14.13
N VAL A 282 -35.23 11.41 -13.31
CA VAL A 282 -36.26 11.32 -12.26
C VAL A 282 -37.18 12.54 -12.42
N ASP A 283 -38.39 12.33 -12.93
CA ASP A 283 -39.35 13.40 -13.15
C ASP A 283 -40.22 13.66 -11.91
N CYS A 284 -39.92 14.77 -11.23
CA CYS A 284 -40.68 15.25 -10.08
C CYS A 284 -41.56 16.47 -10.40
N THR A 285 -41.90 16.68 -11.68
CA THR A 285 -42.91 17.65 -12.13
C THR A 285 -44.33 17.08 -12.12
N VAL A 286 -44.45 15.79 -11.83
CA VAL A 286 -45.73 15.06 -11.73
C VAL A 286 -46.64 15.62 -10.64
N THR A 287 -47.94 15.64 -10.91
CA THR A 287 -48.96 16.28 -10.06
C THR A 287 -49.90 15.30 -9.37
N ASP A 288 -49.85 14.02 -9.71
CA ASP A 288 -50.64 13.01 -9.02
C ASP A 288 -50.15 12.82 -7.59
N PHE A 289 -51.06 12.43 -6.70
CA PHE A 289 -50.77 12.29 -5.28
C PHE A 289 -49.57 11.35 -5.00
N ALA A 290 -49.46 10.23 -5.70
CA ALA A 290 -48.43 9.25 -5.41
C ALA A 290 -47.04 9.75 -5.85
N GLY A 291 -46.94 10.26 -7.08
CA GLY A 291 -45.73 10.89 -7.60
C GLY A 291 -45.27 12.07 -6.74
N ALA A 292 -46.18 13.00 -6.42
CA ALA A 292 -45.88 14.16 -5.59
C ALA A 292 -45.41 13.78 -4.17
N ALA A 293 -46.05 12.79 -3.54
CA ALA A 293 -45.65 12.31 -2.21
C ALA A 293 -44.23 11.74 -2.20
N VAL A 294 -43.88 10.88 -3.17
CA VAL A 294 -42.53 10.31 -3.29
C VAL A 294 -41.51 11.41 -3.60
N CYS A 295 -41.82 12.30 -4.54
CA CYS A 295 -40.92 13.40 -4.90
C CYS A 295 -40.66 14.38 -3.76
N ASN A 296 -41.61 14.59 -2.83
CA ASN A 296 -41.36 15.37 -1.63
C ASN A 296 -40.33 14.70 -0.71
N VAL A 297 -40.41 13.38 -0.53
CA VAL A 297 -39.41 12.61 0.22
C VAL A 297 -38.05 12.68 -0.47
N LEU A 298 -38.01 12.50 -1.80
CA LEU A 298 -36.77 12.60 -2.58
C LEU A 298 -36.12 13.98 -2.47
N LYS A 299 -36.91 15.07 -2.39
CA LYS A 299 -36.38 16.43 -2.19
C LYS A 299 -35.78 16.64 -0.80
N THR A 300 -36.35 16.01 0.23
CA THR A 300 -35.87 16.17 1.62
C THR A 300 -34.71 15.24 1.95
N GLU A 301 -34.73 14.02 1.42
CA GLU A 301 -33.79 12.95 1.80
C GLU A 301 -32.78 12.63 0.69
N GLY A 302 -33.10 12.89 -0.58
CA GLY A 302 -32.26 12.60 -1.75
C GLY A 302 -31.15 13.64 -1.96
N LYS A 303 -30.29 13.83 -0.96
CA LYS A 303 -29.16 14.78 -1.02
C LYS A 303 -28.17 14.46 -2.16
N GLU A 304 -28.17 13.23 -2.65
CA GLU A 304 -27.29 12.74 -3.73
C GLU A 304 -27.93 12.85 -5.12
N LEU A 305 -29.15 13.40 -5.24
CA LEU A 305 -29.78 13.63 -6.53
C LEU A 305 -29.15 14.82 -7.25
N ILE A 306 -28.85 14.62 -8.53
CA ILE A 306 -28.25 15.65 -9.39
C ILE A 306 -29.39 16.50 -9.96
N PRO A 307 -29.42 17.83 -9.75
CA PRO A 307 -30.45 18.68 -10.34
C PRO A 307 -30.36 18.69 -11.87
N ASP A 308 -31.50 18.54 -12.56
CA ASP A 308 -31.62 18.57 -14.04
C ASP A 308 -32.74 19.53 -14.51
N GLY A 309 -32.87 20.65 -13.79
CA GLY A 309 -33.90 21.66 -14.01
C GLY A 309 -34.95 21.71 -12.89
N GLU A 310 -35.92 22.63 -13.03
CA GLU A 310 -36.97 22.79 -12.02
C GLU A 310 -37.83 21.53 -11.92
N GLY A 311 -37.86 20.93 -10.72
CA GLY A 311 -38.61 19.70 -10.45
C GLY A 311 -38.07 18.46 -11.17
N ARG A 312 -36.89 18.50 -11.79
CA ARG A 312 -36.28 17.36 -12.49
C ARG A 312 -34.91 17.05 -11.91
N TYR A 313 -34.63 15.77 -11.78
CA TYR A 313 -33.40 15.28 -11.18
C TYR A 313 -32.83 14.12 -11.98
N LYS A 314 -31.59 13.76 -11.67
CA LYS A 314 -30.91 12.57 -12.14
C LYS A 314 -30.36 11.77 -10.97
N PHE A 315 -30.44 10.46 -11.07
CA PHE A 315 -29.89 9.52 -10.09
C PHE A 315 -28.79 8.68 -10.73
N SER A 316 -27.61 8.65 -10.12
CA SER A 316 -26.49 7.76 -10.43
C SER A 316 -25.82 7.27 -9.15
N LEU A 317 -25.00 6.23 -9.24
CA LEU A 317 -24.30 5.65 -8.09
C LEU A 317 -23.28 6.59 -7.44
N PHE A 318 -22.52 7.33 -8.24
CA PHE A 318 -21.40 8.15 -7.78
C PHE A 318 -21.49 9.61 -8.21
N GLY A 319 -22.38 9.97 -9.15
CA GLY A 319 -22.41 11.32 -9.72
C GLY A 319 -22.76 12.40 -8.71
N GLY A 320 -23.72 12.14 -7.82
CA GLY A 320 -24.08 13.06 -6.73
C GLY A 320 -22.96 13.27 -5.70
N LYS A 321 -22.00 12.34 -5.62
CA LYS A 321 -20.85 12.40 -4.70
C LYS A 321 -19.60 13.00 -5.36
N ASN A 322 -19.57 13.05 -6.69
CA ASN A 322 -18.36 13.40 -7.43
C ASN A 322 -17.99 14.87 -7.21
N GLY A 323 -16.90 15.10 -6.48
CA GLY A 323 -16.41 16.43 -6.17
C GLY A 323 -17.21 17.19 -5.12
N THR A 324 -18.12 16.52 -4.40
CA THR A 324 -18.86 17.11 -3.28
C THR A 324 -18.11 16.90 -1.96
N VAL A 325 -18.25 17.85 -1.05
CA VAL A 325 -17.70 17.73 0.31
C VAL A 325 -18.70 16.96 1.16
N VAL A 326 -18.26 15.90 1.82
CA VAL A 326 -19.05 15.16 2.80
C VAL A 326 -19.35 16.11 3.98
N PRO A 327 -20.63 16.32 4.33
CA PRO A 327 -21.01 17.26 5.37
C PRO A 327 -20.56 16.79 6.77
N GLU A 328 -20.59 15.47 7.01
CA GLU A 328 -20.09 14.86 8.24
C GLU A 328 -18.57 15.02 8.35
N ARG A 329 -18.12 15.46 9.52
CA ARG A 329 -16.70 15.70 9.79
C ARG A 329 -16.08 14.54 10.57
N MET A 330 -14.83 14.24 10.27
CA MET A 330 -14.07 13.19 10.95
C MET A 330 -12.97 13.78 11.81
N ARG A 331 -12.83 13.26 13.04
CA ARG A 331 -11.78 13.66 13.98
C ARG A 331 -10.89 12.47 14.31
N VAL A 332 -9.59 12.64 14.13
CA VAL A 332 -8.60 11.59 14.35
C VAL A 332 -7.44 12.09 15.20
N MET A 333 -6.73 11.16 15.84
CA MET A 333 -5.50 11.43 16.57
C MET A 333 -4.35 11.78 15.61
N ARG A 334 -3.54 12.79 15.96
CA ARG A 334 -2.37 13.22 15.16
C ARG A 334 -1.11 12.40 15.42
N GLY A 335 -1.06 11.71 16.56
CA GLY A 335 0.06 10.86 16.95
C GLY A 335 1.34 11.62 17.32
N ILE A 336 1.23 12.88 17.75
CA ILE A 336 2.36 13.68 18.24
C ILE A 336 2.74 13.23 19.65
N LYS A 337 1.75 13.02 20.53
CA LYS A 337 1.96 12.54 21.90
C LYS A 337 2.30 11.05 21.92
N ASN A 338 1.59 10.25 21.12
CA ASN A 338 1.81 8.81 21.00
C ASN A 338 1.68 8.36 19.54
N PHE A 339 2.78 7.91 18.96
CA PHE A 339 2.84 7.46 17.56
C PHE A 339 1.92 6.27 17.26
N LYS A 340 1.54 5.46 18.28
CA LYS A 340 0.61 4.34 18.10
C LYS A 340 -0.83 4.78 17.88
N ASP A 341 -1.17 5.99 18.29
CA ASP A 341 -2.51 6.54 18.13
C ASP A 341 -2.71 7.23 16.77
N VAL A 342 -1.66 7.41 15.96
CA VAL A 342 -1.76 8.18 14.70
C VAL A 342 -2.89 7.67 13.81
N GLY A 343 -3.76 8.58 13.36
CA GLY A 343 -4.90 8.27 12.51
C GLY A 343 -6.08 7.60 13.21
N ARG A 344 -5.97 7.22 14.50
CA ARG A 344 -7.06 6.59 15.24
C ARG A 344 -8.28 7.51 15.26
N VAL A 345 -9.43 6.99 14.86
CA VAL A 345 -10.67 7.75 14.81
C VAL A 345 -11.20 7.98 16.23
N LEU A 346 -11.62 9.22 16.50
CA LEU A 346 -12.20 9.63 17.77
C LEU A 346 -13.68 9.94 17.61
N GLU A 347 -14.03 10.70 16.58
CA GLU A 347 -15.40 11.12 16.32
C GLU A 347 -15.71 11.12 14.83
N PHE A 348 -16.98 10.87 14.53
CA PHE A 348 -17.58 11.09 13.23
C PHE A 348 -18.90 11.85 13.43
N ASP A 349 -19.04 12.98 12.74
CA ASP A 349 -20.17 13.90 12.87
C ASP A 349 -20.43 14.37 14.32
N GLY A 350 -19.35 14.65 15.06
CA GLY A 350 -19.41 15.09 16.46
C GLY A 350 -19.86 14.00 17.45
N LYS A 351 -20.04 12.75 17.00
CA LYS A 351 -20.36 11.61 17.85
C LYS A 351 -19.10 10.78 18.13
N PRO A 352 -18.88 10.31 19.37
CA PRO A 352 -17.73 9.49 19.74
C PRO A 352 -17.89 7.99 19.40
N ALA A 353 -19.09 7.59 18.98
CA ALA A 353 -19.43 6.26 18.50
C ALA A 353 -20.60 6.39 17.52
N LEU A 354 -20.83 5.34 16.73
CA LEU A 354 -22.04 5.20 15.93
C LEU A 354 -23.27 5.01 16.83
N ASP A 355 -24.46 5.21 16.27
CA ASP A 355 -25.76 4.96 16.92
C ASP A 355 -26.65 4.08 16.03
N ILE A 356 -26.04 3.11 15.35
CA ILE A 356 -26.67 2.31 14.29
C ILE A 356 -26.93 0.88 14.78
N TRP A 357 -25.99 0.32 15.54
CA TRP A 357 -26.02 -1.06 16.00
C TRP A 357 -26.61 -1.14 17.41
N PRO A 358 -27.24 -2.27 17.81
CA PRO A 358 -27.85 -2.40 19.13
C PRO A 358 -26.84 -2.42 20.29
N GLU A 359 -25.60 -2.86 20.03
CA GLU A 359 -24.57 -3.06 21.04
C GLU A 359 -23.43 -2.04 20.89
N ASP A 360 -22.92 -1.57 22.03
CA ASP A 360 -21.94 -0.48 22.08
C ASP A 360 -20.64 -0.82 21.35
N HIS A 361 -20.12 -2.05 21.47
CA HIS A 361 -18.84 -2.43 20.85
C HIS A 361 -18.89 -2.42 19.33
N CYS A 362 -20.06 -2.64 18.74
CA CYS A 362 -20.25 -2.60 17.28
C CYS A 362 -20.35 -1.18 16.73
N ASN A 363 -20.64 -0.22 17.61
CA ASN A 363 -20.66 1.18 17.30
C ASN A 363 -19.31 1.89 17.51
N GLN A 364 -18.31 1.21 18.10
CA GLN A 364 -17.01 1.82 18.36
C GLN A 364 -16.21 2.05 17.08
N PHE A 365 -15.55 3.21 17.01
CA PHE A 365 -14.57 3.50 15.97
C PHE A 365 -13.24 2.83 16.28
N ASN A 366 -13.11 1.56 15.90
CA ASN A 366 -11.85 0.84 16.03
C ASN A 366 -10.92 1.17 14.86
N GLY A 367 -9.65 1.44 15.17
CA GLY A 367 -8.60 1.67 14.19
C GLY A 367 -8.58 3.07 13.59
N THR A 368 -8.03 3.19 12.38
CA THR A 368 -7.81 4.47 11.68
C THR A 368 -8.85 4.74 10.60
N ASP A 369 -8.78 5.89 9.94
CA ASP A 369 -9.60 6.23 8.75
C ASP A 369 -9.17 5.49 7.46
N SER A 370 -8.29 4.49 7.58
CA SER A 370 -7.74 3.71 6.47
C SER A 370 -6.81 4.47 5.51
N THR A 371 -6.39 5.70 5.86
CA THR A 371 -5.45 6.50 5.05
C THR A 371 -4.06 6.64 5.67
N ILE A 372 -3.92 6.32 6.95
CA ILE A 372 -2.64 6.25 7.67
C ILE A 372 -2.74 5.18 8.76
N PHE A 373 -1.62 4.55 9.11
CA PHE A 373 -1.55 3.49 10.11
C PHE A 373 -0.34 3.69 11.04
N PRO A 374 -0.39 3.22 12.29
CA PRO A 374 0.74 3.28 13.19
C PRO A 374 1.90 2.39 12.71
N PRO A 375 3.16 2.87 12.77
CA PRO A 375 4.34 2.13 12.32
C PRO A 375 4.84 1.14 13.38
N LEU A 376 5.83 0.32 12.99
CA LEU A 376 6.55 -0.62 13.86
C LEU A 376 5.67 -1.77 14.36
N PHE A 377 4.83 -2.32 13.49
CA PHE A 377 4.00 -3.49 13.75
C PHE A 377 4.60 -4.76 13.16
N GLY A 378 4.05 -5.92 13.53
CA GLY A 378 4.47 -7.23 13.06
C GLY A 378 3.29 -8.19 12.83
N PRO A 379 3.60 -9.48 12.57
CA PRO A 379 2.61 -10.51 12.28
C PRO A 379 1.53 -10.71 13.36
N ASP A 380 1.82 -10.35 14.61
CA ASP A 380 0.90 -10.49 15.74
C ASP A 380 -0.04 -9.27 15.91
N ASP A 381 0.17 -8.20 15.14
CA ASP A 381 -0.63 -6.98 15.18
C ASP A 381 -1.65 -6.96 14.04
N ASP A 382 -2.91 -6.68 14.37
CA ASP A 382 -3.98 -6.47 13.41
C ASP A 382 -3.98 -5.06 12.82
N ILE A 383 -4.37 -4.94 11.55
CA ILE A 383 -4.58 -3.65 10.88
C ILE A 383 -6.07 -3.36 10.84
N VAL A 384 -6.52 -2.44 11.70
CA VAL A 384 -7.93 -2.11 11.86
C VAL A 384 -8.23 -0.74 11.28
N SER A 385 -9.35 -0.60 10.57
CA SER A 385 -9.83 0.70 10.10
C SER A 385 -11.36 0.81 10.15
N PHE A 386 -11.82 2.03 10.41
CA PHE A 386 -13.22 2.41 10.34
C PHE A 386 -13.57 2.86 8.92
N GLY A 387 -14.56 2.20 8.31
CA GLY A 387 -15.11 2.59 7.02
C GLY A 387 -16.44 3.32 7.21
N PHE A 388 -16.45 4.65 7.10
CA PHE A 388 -17.67 5.44 7.26
C PHE A 388 -18.74 5.09 6.21
N GLU A 389 -18.33 4.73 4.99
CA GLU A 389 -19.25 4.31 3.91
C GLU A 389 -19.95 2.98 4.18
N ILE A 390 -19.41 2.17 5.07
CA ILE A 390 -19.98 0.88 5.48
C ILE A 390 -20.44 0.86 6.94
N CYS A 391 -20.33 1.99 7.65
CA CYS A 391 -20.74 2.16 9.05
C CYS A 391 -20.23 1.09 10.04
N ARG A 392 -19.00 0.59 9.85
CA ARG A 392 -18.34 -0.29 10.82
C ARG A 392 -16.83 -0.28 10.67
N SER A 393 -16.14 -0.82 11.67
CA SER A 393 -14.72 -1.14 11.56
C SER A 393 -14.51 -2.56 11.03
N LEU A 394 -13.40 -2.75 10.31
CA LEU A 394 -12.92 -4.03 9.81
C LEU A 394 -11.46 -4.25 10.23
N SER A 395 -11.13 -5.50 10.56
CA SER A 395 -9.77 -5.93 10.87
C SER A 395 -9.18 -6.71 9.70
N ALA A 396 -7.92 -6.42 9.38
CA ALA A 396 -7.11 -7.22 8.47
C ALA A 396 -6.04 -7.95 9.28
N HIS A 397 -5.92 -9.25 9.05
CA HIS A 397 -5.02 -10.14 9.79
C HIS A 397 -3.82 -10.52 8.94
N PHE A 398 -2.69 -10.78 9.58
CA PHE A 398 -1.49 -11.24 8.90
C PHE A 398 -1.74 -12.58 8.21
N SER A 399 -1.29 -12.69 6.96
CA SER A 399 -1.35 -13.92 6.16
C SER A 399 0.05 -14.51 5.99
N HIS A 400 0.96 -13.79 5.32
CA HIS A 400 2.31 -14.29 5.03
C HIS A 400 3.29 -13.17 4.67
N HIS A 401 4.59 -13.48 4.70
CA HIS A 401 5.62 -12.57 4.20
C HIS A 401 5.62 -12.54 2.66
N THR A 402 5.83 -11.36 2.10
CA THR A 402 5.87 -11.17 0.64
C THR A 402 6.90 -10.11 0.24
N LYS A 403 7.00 -9.84 -1.06
CA LYS A 403 7.91 -8.86 -1.62
C LYS A 403 7.26 -8.15 -2.80
N VAL A 404 6.97 -6.86 -2.62
CA VAL A 404 6.36 -6.02 -3.66
C VAL A 404 7.36 -4.97 -4.10
N LYS A 405 7.57 -4.85 -5.42
CA LYS A 405 8.56 -3.92 -6.03
C LYS A 405 9.96 -3.99 -5.39
N GLY A 406 10.37 -5.16 -4.91
CA GLY A 406 11.67 -5.39 -4.25
C GLY A 406 11.76 -4.91 -2.79
N VAL A 407 10.66 -4.48 -2.17
CA VAL A 407 10.55 -4.18 -0.74
C VAL A 407 9.95 -5.38 -0.03
N ASN A 408 10.53 -5.79 1.10
CA ASN A 408 9.94 -6.85 1.93
C ASN A 408 8.69 -6.30 2.62
N THR A 409 7.58 -7.02 2.51
CA THR A 409 6.29 -6.60 3.04
C THR A 409 5.63 -7.73 3.82
N LEU A 410 4.64 -7.38 4.63
CA LEU A 410 3.73 -8.30 5.29
C LEU A 410 2.39 -8.25 4.55
N ARG A 411 1.89 -9.40 4.11
CA ARG A 411 0.55 -9.52 3.53
C ARG A 411 -0.47 -9.58 4.66
N TYR A 412 -1.46 -8.71 4.60
CA TYR A 412 -2.66 -8.73 5.41
C TYR A 412 -3.88 -9.00 4.53
N THR A 413 -4.85 -9.71 5.07
CA THR A 413 -6.13 -10.01 4.41
C THR A 413 -7.29 -9.71 5.34
N ALA A 414 -8.38 -9.19 4.80
CA ALA A 414 -9.61 -8.92 5.56
C ALA A 414 -10.80 -9.71 5.00
N ASN A 415 -11.79 -9.93 5.86
CA ASN A 415 -13.08 -10.53 5.53
C ASN A 415 -14.19 -9.62 6.09
N LEU A 416 -15.47 -9.91 5.79
CA LEU A 416 -16.61 -9.12 6.29
C LEU A 416 -17.26 -9.69 7.56
N GLY A 417 -16.62 -10.68 8.20
CA GLY A 417 -17.12 -11.37 9.38
C GLY A 417 -18.06 -12.54 9.08
N ASP A 418 -18.56 -13.18 10.14
CA ASP A 418 -19.58 -14.23 10.12
C ASP A 418 -20.56 -14.04 11.29
N GLY A 419 -21.49 -13.09 11.14
CA GLY A 419 -22.48 -12.78 12.19
C GLY A 419 -23.39 -13.95 12.57
N SER A 420 -23.48 -15.00 11.72
CA SER A 420 -24.25 -16.21 12.04
C SER A 420 -23.57 -17.13 13.06
N LYS A 421 -22.24 -17.04 13.22
CA LYS A 421 -21.45 -17.89 14.11
C LYS A 421 -20.68 -17.13 15.17
N ASN A 422 -20.28 -15.90 14.88
CA ASN A 422 -19.51 -15.06 15.78
C ASN A 422 -20.45 -14.24 16.65
N GLU A 423 -20.48 -14.54 17.95
CA GLU A 423 -21.33 -13.85 18.92
C GLU A 423 -21.04 -12.34 18.97
N ASP A 424 -19.77 -11.93 18.86
CA ASP A 424 -19.38 -10.51 18.88
C ASP A 424 -19.89 -9.73 17.66
N GLU A 425 -20.27 -10.43 16.58
CA GLU A 425 -20.74 -9.83 15.33
C GLU A 425 -22.26 -9.91 15.14
N LYS A 426 -23.00 -10.55 16.05
CA LYS A 426 -24.47 -10.66 15.97
C LYS A 426 -25.18 -9.31 16.02
N CYS A 427 -24.59 -8.33 16.69
CA CYS A 427 -25.03 -6.95 16.72
C CYS A 427 -25.15 -6.29 15.32
N PHE A 428 -24.42 -6.80 14.31
CA PHE A 428 -24.49 -6.29 12.93
C PHE A 428 -25.70 -6.85 12.16
N CYS A 429 -26.44 -7.78 12.75
CA CYS A 429 -27.61 -8.38 12.14
C CYS A 429 -28.89 -7.57 12.44
N PRO A 430 -29.91 -7.63 11.56
CA PRO A 430 -31.24 -7.07 11.86
C PRO A 430 -31.88 -7.70 13.11
N THR A 431 -31.81 -9.03 13.22
CA THR A 431 -32.12 -9.79 14.44
C THR A 431 -31.08 -10.90 14.63
N PRO A 432 -30.86 -11.38 15.88
CA PRO A 432 -29.92 -12.45 16.17
C PRO A 432 -30.19 -13.77 15.43
N GLU A 433 -31.45 -14.03 15.05
CA GLU A 433 -31.89 -15.26 14.40
C GLU A 433 -31.80 -15.22 12.88
N THR A 434 -31.75 -14.01 12.29
CA THR A 434 -31.73 -13.81 10.83
C THR A 434 -30.39 -13.30 10.33
N CYS A 435 -29.31 -13.58 11.05
CA CYS A 435 -27.97 -13.19 10.65
C CYS A 435 -27.58 -13.79 9.30
N LEU A 436 -26.91 -12.97 8.49
CA LEU A 436 -26.25 -13.43 7.28
C LEU A 436 -25.03 -14.26 7.66
N THR A 437 -24.69 -15.24 6.82
CA THR A 437 -23.52 -16.09 7.04
C THR A 437 -22.25 -15.41 6.51
N ARG A 438 -21.08 -16.02 6.75
CA ARG A 438 -19.77 -15.44 6.45
C ARG A 438 -19.67 -14.64 5.14
N ASN A 439 -18.92 -13.55 5.21
CA ASN A 439 -18.61 -12.64 4.10
C ASN A 439 -19.82 -11.93 3.48
N LEU A 440 -20.96 -11.92 4.18
CA LEU A 440 -22.09 -11.05 3.89
C LEU A 440 -22.36 -10.13 5.07
N TYR A 441 -22.71 -8.88 4.75
CA TYR A 441 -22.93 -7.83 5.73
C TYR A 441 -24.18 -7.03 5.36
N ASP A 442 -25.10 -6.88 6.30
CA ASP A 442 -26.31 -6.09 6.10
C ASP A 442 -26.02 -4.59 6.31
N MET A 443 -26.04 -3.83 5.22
CA MET A 443 -25.77 -2.38 5.22
C MET A 443 -27.05 -1.55 5.34
N THR A 444 -28.20 -2.19 5.61
CA THR A 444 -29.51 -1.57 5.51
C THR A 444 -29.66 -0.36 6.42
N LYS A 445 -29.24 -0.48 7.68
CA LYS A 445 -29.30 0.64 8.64
C LYS A 445 -28.31 1.76 8.33
N CYS A 446 -27.20 1.43 7.65
CA CYS A 446 -26.18 2.39 7.24
C CYS A 446 -26.65 3.24 6.04
N LEU A 447 -27.24 2.59 5.02
CA LEU A 447 -27.59 3.23 3.75
C LEU A 447 -29.07 3.62 3.64
N GLY A 448 -29.93 3.18 4.57
CA GLY A 448 -31.38 3.37 4.53
C GLY A 448 -32.12 2.46 3.53
N VAL A 449 -31.40 1.90 2.55
CA VAL A 449 -31.89 0.95 1.53
C VAL A 449 -31.39 -0.46 1.80
N PRO A 450 -32.15 -1.52 1.45
CA PRO A 450 -31.82 -2.91 1.83
C PRO A 450 -30.69 -3.52 0.98
N ILE A 451 -29.48 -2.98 1.16
CA ILE A 451 -28.27 -3.37 0.46
C ILE A 451 -27.44 -4.32 1.34
N ILE A 452 -26.95 -5.38 0.73
CA ILE A 452 -26.08 -6.36 1.35
C ILE A 452 -24.68 -6.24 0.75
N GLY A 453 -23.69 -5.96 1.59
CA GLY A 453 -22.28 -5.99 1.24
C GLY A 453 -21.77 -7.44 1.20
N SER A 454 -20.91 -7.75 0.23
CA SER A 454 -20.18 -9.02 0.17
C SER A 454 -18.79 -8.83 -0.43
N LEU A 455 -17.96 -9.87 -0.40
CA LEU A 455 -16.79 -9.92 -1.27
C LEU A 455 -17.22 -10.15 -2.74
N PRO A 456 -16.44 -9.71 -3.75
CA PRO A 456 -16.77 -9.90 -5.16
C PRO A 456 -17.05 -11.36 -5.53
N HIS A 457 -18.06 -11.56 -6.36
CA HIS A 457 -18.59 -12.86 -6.76
C HIS A 457 -18.94 -13.80 -5.60
N PHE A 458 -19.29 -13.25 -4.43
CA PHE A 458 -19.50 -14.03 -3.20
C PHE A 458 -18.29 -14.89 -2.83
N TYR A 459 -17.08 -14.36 -3.07
CA TYR A 459 -15.85 -15.03 -2.65
C TYR A 459 -15.88 -15.36 -1.16
N ASP A 460 -15.50 -16.61 -0.84
CA ASP A 460 -15.50 -17.18 0.51
C ASP A 460 -16.84 -17.07 1.27
N SER A 461 -17.96 -16.99 0.55
CA SER A 461 -19.31 -17.02 1.12
C SER A 461 -19.89 -18.45 1.06
N GLU A 462 -21.05 -18.68 1.69
CA GLU A 462 -21.73 -19.99 1.60
C GLU A 462 -22.28 -20.28 0.19
N GLU A 463 -22.21 -21.55 -0.22
CA GLU A 463 -22.60 -22.01 -1.55
C GLU A 463 -24.06 -21.67 -1.91
N LYS A 464 -24.95 -21.61 -0.92
CA LYS A 464 -26.36 -21.27 -1.12
C LYS A 464 -26.59 -19.91 -1.79
N TYR A 465 -25.67 -18.95 -1.65
CA TYR A 465 -25.79 -17.65 -2.32
C TYR A 465 -25.30 -17.71 -3.78
N LEU A 466 -24.27 -18.52 -4.05
CA LEU A 466 -23.78 -18.77 -5.40
C LEU A 466 -24.82 -19.49 -6.26
N THR A 467 -25.65 -20.35 -5.67
CA THR A 467 -26.68 -21.09 -6.40
C THR A 467 -27.94 -20.27 -6.73
N MET A 468 -28.11 -19.08 -6.14
CA MET A 468 -29.26 -18.20 -6.41
C MET A 468 -29.17 -17.48 -7.77
N VAL A 469 -27.98 -17.31 -8.33
CA VAL A 469 -27.74 -16.60 -9.60
C VAL A 469 -26.73 -17.37 -10.47
N ASP A 470 -26.76 -17.15 -11.78
CA ASP A 470 -25.75 -17.68 -12.71
C ASP A 470 -24.79 -16.56 -13.13
N GLY A 471 -23.53 -16.93 -13.40
CA GLY A 471 -22.51 -15.99 -13.92
C GLY A 471 -21.46 -15.54 -12.89
N LEU A 472 -21.50 -16.04 -11.66
CA LEU A 472 -20.49 -15.76 -10.65
C LEU A 472 -19.29 -16.71 -10.75
N ASN A 473 -18.08 -16.19 -10.49
CA ASN A 473 -16.83 -16.94 -10.58
C ASN A 473 -15.83 -16.51 -9.49
N PRO A 474 -16.09 -16.85 -8.21
CA PRO A 474 -15.25 -16.43 -7.09
C PRO A 474 -13.82 -16.96 -7.23
N LYS A 475 -12.84 -16.05 -7.17
CA LYS A 475 -11.41 -16.37 -7.20
C LYS A 475 -10.69 -15.53 -6.15
N GLN A 476 -9.89 -16.19 -5.33
CA GLN A 476 -9.12 -15.54 -4.26
C GLN A 476 -8.27 -14.37 -4.79
N GLU A 477 -7.44 -14.63 -5.80
CA GLU A 477 -6.50 -13.65 -6.37
C GLU A 477 -7.16 -12.35 -6.85
N ASN A 478 -8.44 -12.43 -7.25
CA ASN A 478 -9.18 -11.31 -7.80
C ASN A 478 -10.13 -10.65 -6.79
N HIS A 479 -10.59 -11.38 -5.77
CA HIS A 479 -11.74 -11.00 -4.96
C HIS A 479 -11.47 -10.97 -3.45
N GLU A 480 -10.28 -11.37 -2.99
CA GLU A 480 -9.90 -11.20 -1.58
C GLU A 480 -9.62 -9.72 -1.25
N ILE A 481 -9.84 -9.26 -0.02
CA ILE A 481 -9.32 -7.95 0.40
C ILE A 481 -7.87 -8.17 0.85
N ASP A 482 -6.93 -7.48 0.22
CA ASP A 482 -5.51 -7.68 0.47
C ASP A 482 -4.71 -6.39 0.59
N MET A 483 -3.69 -6.40 1.45
CA MET A 483 -2.80 -5.27 1.68
C MET A 483 -1.38 -5.75 1.96
N ASP A 484 -0.40 -5.13 1.29
CA ASP A 484 1.03 -5.39 1.48
C ASP A 484 1.69 -4.16 2.10
N PHE A 485 2.01 -4.26 3.39
CA PHE A 485 2.64 -3.18 4.13
C PHE A 485 4.13 -3.40 4.33
N GLU A 486 4.90 -2.32 4.27
CA GLU A 486 6.21 -2.27 4.91
C GLU A 486 6.03 -2.01 6.42
N PRO A 487 6.39 -2.95 7.30
CA PRO A 487 6.00 -2.92 8.72
C PRO A 487 6.65 -1.81 9.54
N MET A 488 7.88 -1.38 9.21
CA MET A 488 8.55 -0.37 10.01
C MET A 488 7.97 1.02 9.83
N THR A 489 7.49 1.36 8.64
CA THR A 489 6.95 2.70 8.31
C THR A 489 5.44 2.71 8.18
N ALA A 490 4.79 1.55 8.20
CA ALA A 490 3.37 1.38 7.88
C ALA A 490 3.00 1.85 6.47
N THR A 491 3.95 1.84 5.53
CA THR A 491 3.70 2.26 4.16
C THR A 491 2.98 1.14 3.40
N PRO A 492 1.76 1.38 2.86
CA PRO A 492 1.10 0.42 1.98
C PRO A 492 1.79 0.44 0.62
N ILE A 493 2.52 -0.61 0.28
CA ILE A 493 3.17 -0.71 -1.04
C ILE A 493 2.14 -1.11 -2.11
N ARG A 494 1.20 -1.97 -1.73
CA ARG A 494 0.06 -2.38 -2.54
C ARG A 494 -1.14 -2.62 -1.63
N ALA A 495 -2.34 -2.23 -2.02
CA ALA A 495 -3.56 -2.59 -1.31
C ALA A 495 -4.75 -2.61 -2.28
N HIS A 496 -5.71 -3.50 -2.04
CA HIS A 496 -6.98 -3.58 -2.75
C HIS A 496 -8.11 -3.74 -1.74
N LYS A 497 -8.92 -2.70 -1.59
CA LYS A 497 -10.20 -2.77 -0.88
C LYS A 497 -11.26 -3.16 -1.89
N ARG A 498 -12.05 -4.20 -1.59
CA ARG A 498 -13.03 -4.75 -2.52
C ARG A 498 -14.37 -4.94 -1.82
N LEU A 499 -15.45 -4.45 -2.42
CA LEU A 499 -16.80 -4.60 -1.89
C LEU A 499 -17.79 -4.77 -3.03
N GLN A 500 -18.64 -5.78 -2.92
CA GLN A 500 -19.77 -6.02 -3.80
C GLN A 500 -21.07 -5.62 -3.13
N PHE A 501 -21.94 -4.96 -3.89
CA PHE A 501 -23.25 -4.52 -3.45
C PHE A 501 -24.32 -5.41 -4.07
N ASN A 502 -25.20 -5.92 -3.21
CA ASN A 502 -26.22 -6.88 -3.56
C ASN A 502 -27.56 -6.44 -2.95
N MET A 503 -28.66 -6.99 -3.45
CA MET A 503 -29.98 -6.79 -2.87
C MET A 503 -30.78 -8.09 -2.91
N PHE A 504 -31.43 -8.45 -1.81
CA PHE A 504 -32.41 -9.53 -1.85
C PHE A 504 -33.60 -9.10 -2.69
N VAL A 505 -33.94 -9.88 -3.70
CA VAL A 505 -35.12 -9.72 -4.53
C VAL A 505 -36.03 -10.92 -4.33
N HIS A 506 -37.34 -10.68 -4.38
CA HIS A 506 -38.37 -11.70 -4.18
C HIS A 506 -39.70 -11.21 -4.81
N PRO A 507 -40.72 -12.09 -4.94
CA PRO A 507 -42.03 -11.67 -5.44
C PRO A 507 -42.64 -10.55 -4.59
N VAL A 508 -43.21 -9.54 -5.24
CA VAL A 508 -43.95 -8.43 -4.62
C VAL A 508 -45.35 -8.34 -5.25
N PRO A 509 -46.37 -9.04 -4.69
CA PRO A 509 -47.68 -9.18 -5.35
C PRO A 509 -48.40 -7.86 -5.66
N LYS A 510 -48.14 -6.81 -4.87
CA LYS A 510 -48.73 -5.47 -5.02
C LYS A 510 -47.97 -4.56 -5.99
N PHE A 511 -46.86 -5.02 -6.59
CA PHE A 511 -46.04 -4.23 -7.50
C PHE A 511 -45.87 -4.97 -8.84
N LYS A 512 -46.47 -4.43 -9.91
CA LYS A 512 -46.58 -5.09 -11.23
C LYS A 512 -45.25 -5.62 -11.74
N LEU A 513 -44.18 -4.82 -11.66
CA LEU A 513 -42.88 -5.16 -12.24
C LEU A 513 -42.16 -6.29 -11.50
N MET A 514 -42.50 -6.56 -10.24
CA MET A 514 -41.89 -7.63 -9.44
C MET A 514 -42.89 -8.68 -8.95
N LYS A 515 -44.06 -8.79 -9.58
CA LYS A 515 -45.14 -9.67 -9.12
C LYS A 515 -44.73 -11.14 -9.03
N THR A 516 -43.90 -11.60 -9.96
CA THR A 516 -43.48 -13.01 -10.15
C THR A 516 -41.97 -13.17 -10.05
N PHE A 517 -41.25 -12.22 -9.44
CA PHE A 517 -39.79 -12.26 -9.33
C PHE A 517 -39.28 -13.53 -8.62
N PRO A 518 -38.08 -14.04 -8.96
CA PRO A 518 -37.45 -15.10 -8.18
C PRO A 518 -37.01 -14.58 -6.82
N GLU A 519 -36.85 -15.50 -5.87
CA GLU A 519 -36.09 -15.24 -4.65
C GLU A 519 -34.59 -15.39 -4.94
N ALA A 520 -33.83 -14.31 -4.80
CA ALA A 520 -32.38 -14.34 -5.00
C ALA A 520 -31.69 -13.20 -4.25
N LEU A 521 -30.44 -13.39 -3.85
CA LEU A 521 -29.54 -12.30 -3.54
C LEU A 521 -28.93 -11.81 -4.85
N LEU A 522 -29.47 -10.73 -5.43
CA LEU A 522 -29.07 -10.21 -6.73
C LEU A 522 -27.81 -9.32 -6.60
N PRO A 523 -26.66 -9.72 -7.17
CA PRO A 523 -25.48 -8.86 -7.31
C PRO A 523 -25.77 -7.70 -8.26
N LEU A 524 -25.42 -6.49 -7.84
CA LEU A 524 -25.63 -5.27 -8.61
C LEU A 524 -24.31 -4.86 -9.28
N PHE A 525 -23.30 -4.54 -8.47
CA PHE A 525 -21.96 -4.15 -8.93
C PHE A 525 -20.97 -4.38 -7.80
N TRP A 526 -19.68 -4.36 -8.11
CA TRP A 526 -18.62 -4.32 -7.11
C TRP A 526 -17.57 -3.29 -7.47
N VAL A 527 -16.86 -2.81 -6.44
CA VAL A 527 -15.82 -1.80 -6.57
C VAL A 527 -14.51 -2.32 -6.00
N GLU A 528 -13.42 -1.90 -6.63
CA GLU A 528 -12.07 -1.98 -6.08
C GLU A 528 -11.52 -0.57 -5.90
N GLU A 529 -11.13 -0.23 -4.67
CA GLU A 529 -10.26 0.91 -4.40
C GLU A 529 -8.86 0.36 -4.13
N GLY A 530 -7.97 0.59 -5.08
CA GLY A 530 -6.63 0.05 -5.10
C GLY A 530 -5.55 1.11 -5.02
N ILE A 531 -4.37 0.71 -4.57
CA ILE A 531 -3.14 1.49 -4.71
C ILE A 531 -2.00 0.53 -5.00
N LEU A 532 -1.17 0.89 -5.97
CA LEU A 532 0.18 0.35 -6.14
C LEU A 532 1.14 1.52 -6.11
N LEU A 533 1.93 1.61 -5.04
CA LEU A 533 2.76 2.78 -4.80
C LEU A 533 3.81 2.96 -5.92
N ASP A 534 3.87 4.16 -6.50
CA ASP A 534 4.79 4.46 -7.60
C ASP A 534 6.25 4.37 -7.19
N ASP A 535 7.11 4.15 -8.19
CA ASP A 535 8.54 3.90 -7.97
C ASP A 535 9.24 5.07 -7.26
N GLN A 536 8.78 6.30 -7.45
CA GLN A 536 9.27 7.48 -6.71
C GLN A 536 9.13 7.29 -5.19
N PHE A 537 7.94 6.89 -4.72
CA PHE A 537 7.67 6.71 -3.29
C PHE A 537 8.29 5.42 -2.76
N VAL A 538 8.23 4.34 -3.53
CA VAL A 538 8.93 3.09 -3.19
C VAL A 538 10.43 3.30 -3.07
N ASN A 539 11.03 4.17 -3.89
CA ASN A 539 12.44 4.51 -3.78
C ASN A 539 12.77 5.28 -2.49
N LYS A 540 11.88 6.15 -2.00
CA LYS A 540 12.04 6.79 -0.68
C LYS A 540 12.12 5.74 0.43
N VAL A 541 11.22 4.75 0.42
CA VAL A 541 11.24 3.61 1.35
C VAL A 541 12.55 2.83 1.23
N LYS A 542 12.99 2.50 0.00
CA LYS A 542 14.25 1.79 -0.25
C LYS A 542 15.48 2.55 0.23
N ILE A 543 15.50 3.89 0.17
CA ILE A 543 16.61 4.71 0.67
C ILE A 543 16.79 4.51 2.18
N VAL A 544 15.69 4.46 2.94
CA VAL A 544 15.74 4.17 4.39
C VAL A 544 16.41 2.82 4.64
N PHE A 545 16.03 1.78 3.89
CA PHE A 545 16.65 0.46 4.01
C PHE A 545 18.12 0.42 3.57
N LYS A 546 18.49 1.14 2.51
CA LYS A 546 19.90 1.27 2.09
C LYS A 546 20.74 1.91 3.19
N ALA A 547 20.22 2.94 3.86
CA ALA A 547 20.88 3.56 5.00
C ALA A 547 21.05 2.56 6.16
N ILE A 548 20.04 1.74 6.46
CA ILE A 548 20.13 0.69 7.49
C ILE A 548 21.19 -0.35 7.13
N ILE A 549 21.26 -0.79 5.86
CA ILE A 549 22.29 -1.72 5.39
C ILE A 549 23.68 -1.10 5.52
N ALA A 550 23.86 0.16 5.10
CA ALA A 550 25.13 0.87 5.21
C ALA A 550 25.58 1.01 6.68
N VAL A 551 24.67 1.38 7.58
CA VAL A 551 24.99 1.47 9.02
C VAL A 551 25.29 0.10 9.62
N ASN A 552 24.58 -0.95 9.21
CA ASN A 552 24.88 -2.32 9.63
C ASN A 552 26.27 -2.77 9.13
N PHE A 553 26.66 -2.39 7.92
CA PHE A 553 28.00 -2.64 7.40
C PHE A 553 29.05 -1.89 8.20
N ILE A 554 28.85 -0.59 8.48
CA ILE A 554 29.75 0.22 9.32
C ILE A 554 29.86 -0.37 10.72
N LYS A 555 28.74 -0.81 11.32
CA LYS A 555 28.71 -1.49 12.62
C LYS A 555 29.66 -2.69 12.64
N TRP A 556 29.51 -3.61 11.68
CA TRP A 556 30.35 -4.81 11.63
C TRP A 556 31.80 -4.49 11.28
N LEU A 557 32.04 -3.52 10.41
CA LEU A 557 33.39 -3.06 10.08
C LEU A 557 34.10 -2.48 11.33
N SER A 558 33.41 -1.67 12.13
CA SER A 558 33.96 -1.13 13.38
C SER A 558 34.22 -2.23 14.41
N VAL A 559 33.31 -3.20 14.56
CA VAL A 559 33.47 -4.33 15.50
C VAL A 559 34.65 -5.22 15.09
N LEU A 560 34.66 -5.70 13.84
CA LEU A 560 35.72 -6.59 13.34
C LEU A 560 37.07 -5.90 13.25
N GLY A 561 37.10 -4.63 12.83
CA GLY A 561 38.31 -3.83 12.85
C GLY A 561 38.86 -3.64 14.27
N GLY A 562 37.98 -3.44 15.25
CA GLY A 562 38.36 -3.28 16.66
C GLY A 562 38.98 -4.56 17.23
N ILE A 563 38.37 -5.71 16.93
CA ILE A 563 38.91 -7.04 17.24
C ILE A 563 40.27 -7.25 16.55
N GLY A 564 40.35 -6.96 15.25
CA GLY A 564 41.58 -7.12 14.47
C GLY A 564 42.75 -6.28 15.01
N MET A 565 42.50 -5.02 15.35
CA MET A 565 43.48 -4.15 16.01
C MET A 565 43.89 -4.66 17.38
N GLY A 566 42.94 -5.18 18.17
CA GLY A 566 43.19 -5.81 19.47
C GLY A 566 44.09 -7.05 19.34
N CYS A 567 43.78 -7.95 18.41
CA CYS A 567 44.58 -9.13 18.11
C CYS A 567 45.98 -8.77 17.62
N ALA A 568 46.11 -7.77 16.75
CA ALA A 568 47.41 -7.28 16.29
C ALA A 568 48.25 -6.70 17.44
N ALA A 569 47.65 -5.92 18.34
CA ALA A 569 48.32 -5.43 19.53
C ALA A 569 48.77 -6.58 20.47
N GLY A 570 47.92 -7.60 20.66
CA GLY A 570 48.25 -8.80 21.44
C GLY A 570 49.40 -9.62 20.82
N ALA A 571 49.39 -9.84 19.51
CA ALA A 571 50.44 -10.55 18.79
C ALA A 571 51.79 -9.78 18.83
N LEU A 572 51.76 -8.45 18.65
CA LEU A 572 52.94 -7.60 18.79
C LEU A 572 53.47 -7.60 20.23
N TYR A 573 52.59 -7.60 21.22
CA TYR A 573 52.97 -7.72 22.63
C TYR A 573 53.65 -9.07 22.92
N TYR A 574 53.07 -10.17 22.44
CA TYR A 574 53.65 -11.52 22.59
C TYR A 574 55.02 -11.63 21.91
N LYS A 575 55.14 -11.15 20.66
CA LYS A 575 56.42 -11.14 19.92
C LYS A 575 57.51 -10.29 20.58
N ASN A 576 57.14 -9.14 21.15
CA ASN A 576 58.07 -8.30 21.90
C ASN A 576 58.48 -8.92 23.25
N ARG A 577 57.64 -9.78 23.85
CA ARG A 577 57.96 -10.51 25.07
C ARG A 577 59.04 -11.59 24.83
N ASP A 578 59.00 -12.26 23.68
CA ASP A 578 59.98 -13.29 23.30
C ASP A 578 61.35 -12.73 22.88
N THR A 579 61.45 -11.44 22.52
CA THR A 579 62.72 -10.78 22.18
C THR A 579 63.50 -10.27 23.40
N GLY A 580 62.91 -10.33 24.61
CA GLY A 580 63.53 -9.90 25.87
C GLY A 580 64.37 -10.97 26.60
N LYS A 581 65.13 -11.81 25.89
CA LYS A 581 66.11 -12.71 26.55
C LYS A 581 67.38 -11.94 26.91
N LEU A 582 67.45 -11.53 28.18
CA LEU A 582 68.62 -11.28 29.05
C LEU A 582 69.94 -10.88 28.35
N GLU A 583 70.30 -9.59 28.43
CA GLU A 583 71.71 -9.20 28.42
C GLU A 583 72.39 -9.80 29.64
N ILE A 584 73.14 -10.89 29.45
CA ILE A 584 74.07 -11.39 30.46
C ILE A 584 75.24 -10.41 30.50
N THR A 585 75.23 -9.49 31.46
CA THR A 585 76.41 -8.70 31.80
C THR A 585 77.48 -9.67 32.30
N LYS A 586 78.47 -10.01 31.46
CA LYS A 586 79.67 -10.72 31.92
C LYS A 586 80.43 -9.79 32.85
N VAL A 587 80.33 -10.03 34.16
CA VAL A 587 81.20 -9.39 35.16
C VAL A 587 82.56 -10.08 35.08
N THR A 588 83.57 -9.37 34.58
CA THR A 588 84.97 -9.81 34.62
C THR A 588 85.50 -9.61 36.03
N PRO A 589 85.98 -10.64 36.75
CA PRO A 589 86.62 -10.42 38.04
C PRO A 589 88.03 -9.87 37.82
N LYS A 590 88.29 -8.65 38.31
CA LYS A 590 89.63 -8.17 38.64
C LYS A 590 89.89 -8.55 40.10
N LEU A 591 90.98 -9.26 40.39
CA LEU A 591 91.71 -9.05 41.65
C LEU A 591 93.14 -9.58 41.54
N ASP A 592 94.10 -8.67 41.69
CA ASP A 592 95.53 -8.92 41.85
C ASP A 592 95.89 -9.10 43.34
N SER A 593 96.76 -10.09 43.58
CA SER A 593 97.83 -10.23 44.60
C SER A 593 97.69 -9.64 46.03
N ARG A 594 97.73 -10.52 47.05
CA ARG A 594 98.89 -10.73 47.98
C ARG A 594 98.52 -11.61 49.20
N ALA A 595 99.30 -12.70 49.37
CA ALA A 595 99.89 -13.30 50.61
C ALA A 595 99.04 -13.42 51.90
N ASP A 596 99.08 -14.47 52.74
CA ASP A 596 99.84 -15.72 52.82
C ASP A 596 99.24 -16.62 53.94
N SER A 597 99.65 -17.89 53.94
CA SER A 597 99.65 -18.87 55.06
C SER A 597 98.42 -19.74 55.43
N LYS A 598 98.58 -21.02 55.05
CA LYS A 598 98.39 -22.29 55.80
C LYS A 598 96.98 -22.86 56.14
N MET A 599 96.63 -23.86 55.34
CA MET A 599 96.45 -25.29 55.71
C MET A 599 95.32 -25.68 56.69
N GLU A 600 94.23 -26.27 56.18
CA GLU A 600 93.94 -27.72 56.35
C GLU A 600 92.71 -28.20 55.56
N LYS A 601 92.78 -29.48 55.17
CA LYS A 601 91.84 -30.24 54.33
C LYS A 601 90.69 -30.82 55.16
N ASN A 602 89.50 -30.91 54.57
CA ASN A 602 88.80 -32.17 54.24
C ASN A 602 87.27 -31.96 54.16
N TRP A 603 86.71 -32.39 53.03
CA TRP A 603 85.29 -32.78 52.89
C TRP A 603 85.02 -34.07 53.66
N PRO A 604 83.77 -34.36 54.07
CA PRO A 604 82.99 -35.38 53.34
C PRO A 604 81.46 -35.08 53.38
N PRO A 605 80.56 -36.01 52.98
CA PRO A 605 80.08 -36.15 51.60
C PRO A 605 78.54 -36.10 51.50
N GLY A 606 78.04 -36.19 50.27
CA GLY A 606 76.64 -35.98 49.92
C GLY A 606 75.62 -36.96 50.50
N MET A 607 74.36 -36.60 50.30
CA MET A 607 73.24 -37.54 50.33
C MET A 607 72.30 -37.22 49.18
N ASN A 608 71.89 -38.30 48.53
CA ASN A 608 71.22 -38.36 47.24
C ASN A 608 69.71 -38.50 47.45
N ILE A 609 68.94 -37.91 46.53
CA ILE A 609 67.75 -38.48 45.90
C ILE A 609 66.56 -38.89 46.80
N SER A 610 65.58 -37.98 46.80
CA SER A 610 64.17 -38.18 46.45
C SER A 610 63.22 -38.98 47.34
N THR A 611 61.92 -38.70 47.10
CA THR A 611 60.70 -39.40 47.54
C THR A 611 60.25 -38.96 48.96
N ILE A 612 59.03 -38.46 49.24
CA ILE A 612 57.68 -38.94 48.91
C ILE A 612 56.62 -37.84 49.19
N GLN A 613 55.62 -37.80 48.29
CA GLN A 613 54.17 -37.54 48.42
C GLN A 613 53.57 -36.41 49.30
N ALA A 614 52.78 -35.60 48.57
CA ALA A 614 51.44 -35.08 48.85
C ALA A 614 50.74 -35.42 50.18
N ALA A 615 50.16 -34.37 50.79
CA ALA A 615 48.79 -34.41 51.29
C ALA A 615 48.21 -32.98 51.39
N SER A 616 46.91 -32.93 51.17
CA SER A 616 46.05 -31.78 50.92
C SER A 616 45.29 -31.31 52.17
N VAL A 617 45.09 -29.97 52.24
CA VAL A 617 43.95 -29.21 52.82
C VAL A 617 43.74 -29.25 54.34
N PRO A 618 43.47 -28.07 54.93
CA PRO A 618 42.45 -27.98 55.97
C PRO A 618 41.30 -27.02 55.58
N PRO A 619 40.05 -27.35 55.95
CA PRO A 619 38.87 -26.55 55.67
C PRO A 619 38.57 -25.48 56.73
N SER A 620 38.02 -24.38 56.23
CA SER A 620 36.98 -23.48 56.79
C SER A 620 36.96 -23.14 58.28
N LEU A 621 36.96 -21.84 58.56
CA LEU A 621 36.17 -21.26 59.65
C LEU A 621 35.43 -20.02 59.14
N ASP A 622 34.11 -20.08 59.25
CA ASP A 622 33.16 -18.98 59.12
C ASP A 622 33.44 -17.86 60.14
N ARG A 623 33.00 -16.64 59.79
CA ARG A 623 31.98 -15.85 60.52
C ARG A 623 32.33 -14.36 60.69
N ASN A 624 31.82 -13.53 59.78
CA ASN A 624 30.88 -12.40 60.01
C ASN A 624 30.73 -11.54 58.77
#